data_AF-A0A958C5D6-F1
#
_entry.id   AF-A0A958C5D6-F1
#
_cell.length_a   1.000
_cell.length_b   1.000
_cell.length_c   1.000
_cell.angle_alpha   90.00
_cell.angle_beta   90.00
_cell.angle_gamma   90.00
#
_symmetry.space_group_name_H-M   'P 1'
#
loop_
_entity.id
_entity.type
_entity.pdbx_description
1 polymer ?
#
loop_
_entity_poly.entity_id
_entity_poly.type
_entity_poly.pdbx_seq_one_letter_code
_entity_poly.pdbx_strand_id
1 'polypeptide(L)'
;QVMRGPIRATLVSVETTEDTQHRNLTDVRELIEGSRLPMWVQAHAIATFARLAIAEARIHGMPVEEVHFHEVGALDAIVDVVGAAAGLHALGVTTLYASPVPLSHGWTNSAHGQLPLPAPATLELLAAAGAPTVPGPGPGELVTPTGAALLA
;
A
#
# COMPACT_ATOMS: atom_id res chain seq x y z
N GLN A 1 14.45 14.05 14.47
CA GLN A 1 13.16 13.95 15.20
C GLN A 1 12.25 15.07 14.74
N VAL A 2 10.94 14.84 14.71
CA VAL A 2 9.92 15.83 14.32
C VAL A 2 8.75 15.81 15.31
N MET A 3 7.96 16.89 15.31
CA MET A 3 6.67 16.95 16.00
C MET A 3 5.55 16.86 14.96
N ARG A 4 4.58 15.96 15.17
CA ARG A 4 3.34 15.85 14.40
C ARG A 4 2.18 16.10 15.34
N GLY A 5 1.65 17.32 15.32
CA GLY A 5 0.75 17.79 16.38
C GLY A 5 1.45 17.70 17.75
N PRO A 6 0.81 17.12 18.79
CA PRO A 6 1.42 16.94 20.10
C PRO A 6 2.34 15.72 20.21
N ILE A 7 2.52 14.92 19.16
CA ILE A 7 3.27 13.66 19.20
C ILE A 7 4.69 13.85 18.64
N ARG A 8 5.70 13.38 19.40
CA ARG A 8 7.09 13.31 18.95
C ARG A 8 7.33 12.03 18.14
N ALA A 9 7.90 12.17 16.96
CA ALA A 9 8.22 11.05 16.07
C ALA A 9 9.64 11.15 15.49
N THR A 10 10.14 10.02 15.00
CA THR A 10 11.35 9.99 14.16
C THR A 10 10.92 10.22 12.72
N LEU A 11 11.46 11.26 12.09
CA LEU A 11 11.33 11.44 10.65
C LEU A 11 12.44 10.65 9.98
N VAL A 12 12.06 9.77 9.05
CA VAL A 12 12.96 9.13 8.11
C VAL A 12 12.71 9.81 6.77
N SER A 13 13.76 10.31 6.15
CA SER A 13 13.73 10.82 4.77
C SER A 13 14.40 9.79 3.89
N VAL A 14 13.71 9.33 2.85
CA VAL A 14 14.26 8.40 1.87
C VAL A 14 14.44 9.16 0.58
N GLU A 15 15.68 9.30 0.14
CA GLU A 15 16.03 9.95 -1.11
C GLU A 15 16.27 8.88 -2.17
N THR A 16 15.57 8.98 -3.29
CA THR A 16 15.67 8.03 -4.41
C THR A 16 16.21 8.74 -5.65
N THR A 17 17.11 8.09 -6.37
CA THR A 17 17.72 8.65 -7.60
C THR A 17 17.01 8.21 -8.88
N GLU A 18 16.06 7.28 -8.78
CA GLU A 18 15.28 6.79 -9.92
C GLU A 18 13.91 7.45 -9.97
N ASP A 19 13.63 8.13 -11.07
CA ASP A 19 12.28 8.52 -11.46
C ASP A 19 11.69 7.38 -12.29
N THR A 20 10.58 6.80 -11.81
CA THR A 20 9.63 5.98 -12.58
C THR A 20 10.17 4.73 -13.32
N GLN A 21 10.63 3.72 -12.57
CA GLN A 21 10.59 2.34 -13.09
C GLN A 21 9.19 1.75 -12.87
N HIS A 22 8.49 1.45 -13.97
CA HIS A 22 7.32 0.57 -13.93
C HIS A 22 7.79 -0.83 -13.54
N ARG A 23 7.50 -1.23 -12.30
CA ARG A 23 7.78 -2.58 -11.80
C ARG A 23 6.51 -3.42 -11.89
N ASN A 24 6.66 -4.67 -12.29
CA ASN A 24 5.63 -5.69 -12.13
C ASN A 24 5.82 -6.39 -10.77
N LEU A 25 4.90 -7.30 -10.43
CA LEU A 25 4.97 -8.07 -9.17
C LEU A 25 6.25 -8.91 -9.05
N THR A 26 6.74 -9.48 -10.16
CA THR A 26 7.97 -10.28 -10.19
C THR A 26 9.18 -9.43 -9.82
N ASP A 27 9.31 -8.23 -10.40
CA ASP A 27 10.42 -7.32 -10.10
C ASP A 27 10.44 -6.94 -8.62
N VAL A 28 9.27 -6.62 -8.04
CA VAL A 28 9.14 -6.27 -6.62
C VAL A 28 9.48 -7.45 -5.73
N ARG A 29 9.03 -8.65 -6.09
CA ARG A 29 9.32 -9.88 -5.36
C ARG A 29 10.82 -10.17 -5.35
N GLU A 30 11.48 -10.15 -6.51
CA GLU A 30 12.92 -10.39 -6.62
C GLU A 30 13.73 -9.37 -5.81
N LEU A 31 13.33 -8.10 -5.84
CA LEU A 31 13.95 -7.04 -5.04
C LEU A 31 13.85 -7.33 -3.52
N ILE A 32 12.68 -7.76 -3.06
CA ILE A 32 12.45 -8.07 -1.64
C ILE A 32 13.18 -9.34 -1.22
N GLU A 33 13.10 -10.42 -2.01
CA GLU A 33 13.76 -11.70 -1.74
C GLU A 33 15.29 -11.58 -1.76
N GLY A 34 15.84 -10.74 -2.64
CA GLY A 34 17.27 -10.45 -2.72
C GLY A 34 17.82 -9.58 -1.59
N SER A 35 16.96 -9.05 -0.73
CA SER A 35 17.36 -8.19 0.39
C SER A 35 17.90 -8.98 1.60
N ARG A 36 18.48 -8.27 2.57
CA ARG A 36 18.89 -8.84 3.87
C ARG A 36 17.80 -8.74 4.94
N LEU A 37 16.56 -8.49 4.56
CA LEU A 37 15.45 -8.36 5.49
C LEU A 37 15.10 -9.72 6.12
N PRO A 38 14.56 -9.75 7.34
CA PRO A 38 14.07 -10.98 7.94
C PRO A 38 13.01 -11.65 7.06
N MET A 39 13.01 -12.99 7.00
CA MET A 39 12.07 -13.75 6.15
C MET A 39 10.60 -13.40 6.44
N TRP A 40 10.25 -13.12 7.70
CA TRP A 40 8.91 -12.68 8.08
C TRP A 40 8.53 -11.37 7.38
N VAL A 41 9.45 -10.39 7.34
CA VAL A 41 9.23 -9.09 6.68
C VAL A 41 9.07 -9.28 5.18
N GLN A 42 9.96 -10.07 4.56
CA GLN A 42 9.87 -10.37 3.12
C GLN A 42 8.51 -10.99 2.76
N ALA A 43 8.11 -12.04 3.50
CA ALA A 43 6.85 -12.75 3.25
C ALA A 43 5.62 -11.83 3.36
N HIS A 44 5.56 -10.98 4.39
CA HIS A 44 4.42 -10.06 4.58
C HIS A 44 4.39 -8.94 3.53
N ALA A 45 5.56 -8.42 3.15
CA ALA A 45 5.64 -7.42 2.09
C ALA A 45 5.20 -8.00 0.73
N ILE A 46 5.71 -9.17 0.34
CA ILE A 46 5.34 -9.86 -0.90
C ILE A 46 3.83 -10.18 -0.91
N ALA A 47 3.28 -10.67 0.20
CA ALA A 47 1.84 -10.93 0.30
C ALA A 47 0.99 -9.65 0.13
N THR A 48 1.47 -8.51 0.63
CA THR A 48 0.80 -7.22 0.46
C THR A 48 0.81 -6.80 -1.02
N PHE A 49 1.96 -6.91 -1.70
CA PHE A 49 2.07 -6.62 -3.13
C PHE A 49 1.25 -7.58 -4.00
N ALA A 50 1.15 -8.86 -3.62
CA ALA A 50 0.30 -9.81 -4.32
C ALA A 50 -1.18 -9.40 -4.27
N ARG A 51 -1.67 -8.90 -3.13
CA ARG A 51 -3.05 -8.37 -3.01
C ARG A 51 -3.25 -7.14 -3.90
N LEU A 52 -2.29 -6.22 -3.92
CA LEU A 52 -2.31 -5.07 -4.82
C LEU A 52 -2.38 -5.51 -6.29
N ALA A 53 -1.53 -6.44 -6.71
CA ALA A 53 -1.52 -6.94 -8.08
C ALA A 53 -2.87 -7.59 -8.47
N ILE A 54 -3.48 -8.35 -7.57
CA ILE A 54 -4.80 -8.95 -7.79
C ILE A 54 -5.88 -7.88 -7.95
N ALA A 55 -5.86 -6.83 -7.13
CA ALA A 55 -6.82 -5.73 -7.23
C ALA A 55 -6.66 -4.95 -8.54
N GLU A 56 -5.42 -4.60 -8.90
CA GLU A 56 -5.09 -3.91 -10.15
C GLU A 56 -5.50 -4.76 -11.37
N ALA A 57 -5.18 -6.05 -11.37
CA ALA A 57 -5.56 -6.99 -12.43
C ALA A 57 -7.07 -6.99 -12.69
N ARG A 58 -7.87 -6.97 -11.62
CA ARG A 58 -9.34 -6.93 -11.72
C ARG A 58 -9.85 -5.63 -12.32
N ILE A 59 -9.29 -4.50 -11.88
CA ILE A 59 -9.71 -3.16 -12.35
C ILE A 59 -9.32 -2.96 -13.81
N HIS A 60 -8.17 -3.47 -14.20
CA HIS A 60 -7.66 -3.40 -15.56
C HIS A 60 -8.20 -4.52 -16.47
N GLY A 61 -8.85 -5.55 -15.92
CA GLY A 61 -9.41 -6.66 -16.68
C GLY A 61 -8.35 -7.55 -17.35
N MET A 62 -7.21 -7.75 -16.72
CA MET A 62 -6.06 -8.48 -17.26
C MET A 62 -5.54 -9.57 -16.30
N PRO A 63 -4.69 -10.51 -16.75
CA PRO A 63 -4.00 -11.45 -15.87
C PRO A 63 -3.10 -10.75 -14.86
N VAL A 64 -2.93 -11.34 -13.67
CA VAL A 64 -2.11 -10.75 -12.58
C VAL A 64 -0.65 -10.64 -13.00
N GLU A 65 -0.18 -11.58 -13.81
CA GLU A 65 1.18 -11.65 -14.33
C GLU A 65 1.51 -10.53 -15.32
N GLU A 66 0.49 -9.92 -15.92
CA GLU A 66 0.62 -8.81 -16.89
C GLU A 66 0.46 -7.43 -16.22
N VAL A 67 0.19 -7.38 -14.91
CA VAL A 67 0.04 -6.12 -14.18
C VAL A 67 1.37 -5.39 -14.08
N HIS A 68 1.39 -4.20 -14.64
CA HIS A 68 2.40 -3.19 -14.36
C HIS A 68 1.85 -2.23 -13.33
N PHE A 69 2.55 -2.07 -12.22
CA PHE A 69 2.13 -1.12 -11.22
C PHE A 69 2.42 0.30 -11.72
N HIS A 70 1.37 1.07 -11.91
CA HIS A 70 1.47 2.46 -12.36
C HIS A 70 1.80 3.41 -11.21
N GLU A 71 1.27 3.12 -10.02
CA GLU A 71 1.39 3.99 -8.84
C GLU A 71 2.01 3.26 -7.65
N VAL A 72 1.68 1.98 -7.49
CA VAL A 72 2.08 1.19 -6.33
C VAL A 72 3.38 0.39 -6.53
N GLY A 73 4.03 0.50 -7.70
CA GLY A 73 5.33 -0.14 -7.99
C GLY A 73 6.52 0.80 -7.81
N ALA A 74 6.23 2.05 -7.50
CA ALA A 74 7.24 3.04 -7.20
C ALA A 74 7.92 2.74 -5.86
N LEU A 75 9.10 3.32 -5.67
CA LEU A 75 9.94 3.07 -4.50
C LEU A 75 9.27 3.52 -3.20
N ASP A 76 8.41 4.53 -3.24
CA ASP A 76 7.61 4.99 -2.11
C ASP A 76 6.69 3.89 -1.57
N ALA A 77 5.92 3.22 -2.44
CA ALA A 77 5.04 2.12 -2.05
C ALA A 77 5.84 0.92 -1.51
N ILE A 78 7.00 0.62 -2.10
CA ILE A 78 7.92 -0.42 -1.58
C ILE A 78 8.38 -0.06 -0.17
N VAL A 79 8.82 1.18 0.04
CA VAL A 79 9.27 1.66 1.35
C VAL A 79 8.13 1.63 2.37
N ASP A 80 6.91 2.00 1.99
CA ASP A 80 5.75 1.98 2.88
C ASP A 80 5.38 0.56 3.32
N VAL A 81 5.27 -0.37 2.38
CA VAL A 81 4.91 -1.77 2.67
C VAL A 81 6.01 -2.47 3.47
N VAL A 82 7.26 -2.37 3.02
CA VAL A 82 8.40 -2.99 3.70
C VAL A 82 8.63 -2.34 5.06
N GLY A 83 8.49 -1.01 5.16
CA GLY A 83 8.63 -0.25 6.40
C GLY A 83 7.57 -0.63 7.43
N ALA A 84 6.31 -0.78 7.00
CA ALA A 84 5.23 -1.26 7.87
C ALA A 84 5.53 -2.67 8.39
N ALA A 85 5.86 -3.61 7.51
CA ALA A 85 6.21 -4.98 7.91
C ALA A 85 7.44 -5.02 8.83
N ALA A 86 8.51 -4.30 8.51
CA ALA A 86 9.71 -4.21 9.34
C ALA A 86 9.41 -3.62 10.72
N GLY A 87 8.56 -2.59 10.79
CA GLY A 87 8.11 -1.99 12.04
C GLY A 87 7.36 -2.97 12.93
N LEU A 88 6.39 -3.71 12.37
CA LEU A 88 5.64 -4.73 13.09
C LEU A 88 6.55 -5.85 13.62
N HIS A 89 7.48 -6.31 12.77
CA HIS A 89 8.45 -7.33 13.15
C HIS A 89 9.35 -6.85 14.29
N ALA A 90 9.92 -5.64 14.16
CA ALA A 90 10.83 -5.07 15.16
C ALA A 90 10.15 -4.82 16.51
N LEU A 91 8.85 -4.49 16.50
CA LEU A 91 8.03 -4.30 17.69
C LEU A 91 7.48 -5.62 18.28
N GLY A 92 7.68 -6.76 17.60
CA GLY A 92 7.13 -8.05 18.02
C GLY A 92 5.61 -8.12 17.95
N VAL A 93 4.99 -7.33 17.07
CA VAL A 93 3.53 -7.32 16.89
C VAL A 93 3.12 -8.55 16.08
N THR A 94 2.35 -9.43 16.70
CA THR A 94 1.87 -10.68 16.08
C THR A 94 0.43 -10.61 15.59
N THR A 95 -0.32 -9.59 16.01
CA THR A 95 -1.73 -9.42 15.63
C THR A 95 -2.07 -7.95 15.55
N LEU A 96 -2.81 -7.59 14.50
CA LEU A 96 -3.33 -6.25 14.26
C LEU A 96 -4.85 -6.30 14.20
N TYR A 97 -5.47 -5.26 14.74
CA TYR A 97 -6.91 -5.04 14.66
C TYR A 97 -7.15 -3.63 14.14
N ALA A 98 -8.17 -3.48 13.31
CA ALA A 98 -8.62 -2.19 12.82
C ALA A 98 -10.12 -2.03 13.08
N SER A 99 -10.53 -0.81 13.38
CA SER A 99 -11.93 -0.39 13.33
C SER A 99 -12.42 -0.36 11.87
N PRO A 100 -13.74 -0.24 11.62
CA PRO A 100 -14.25 -0.04 10.27
C PRO A 100 -13.53 1.09 9.53
N VAL A 101 -13.24 0.84 8.25
CA VAL A 101 -12.41 1.70 7.41
C VAL A 101 -13.23 2.89 6.89
N PRO A 102 -12.76 4.15 7.03
CA PRO A 102 -13.50 5.31 6.57
C PRO A 102 -13.47 5.43 5.04
N LEU A 103 -14.64 5.62 4.42
CA LEU A 103 -14.77 5.92 3.00
C LEU A 103 -14.94 7.43 2.81
N SER A 104 -13.88 8.07 2.33
CA SER A 104 -13.89 9.50 1.99
C SER A 104 -14.48 9.76 0.61
N HIS A 105 -14.85 11.01 0.35
CA HIS A 105 -15.32 11.48 -0.96
C HIS A 105 -14.33 12.45 -1.62
N GLY A 106 -14.57 12.83 -2.86
CA GLY A 106 -13.74 13.77 -3.61
C GLY A 106 -12.97 13.09 -4.74
N TRP A 107 -11.82 13.66 -5.10
CA TRP A 107 -11.04 13.24 -6.26
C TRP A 107 -9.55 13.20 -5.91
N THR A 108 -8.81 12.28 -6.51
CA THR A 108 -7.35 12.21 -6.47
C THR A 108 -6.78 12.23 -7.89
N ASN A 109 -5.55 12.73 -8.04
CA ASN A 109 -4.84 12.71 -9.31
C ASN A 109 -3.93 11.49 -9.34
N SER A 110 -4.00 10.76 -10.43
CA SER A 110 -3.29 9.50 -10.64
C SER A 110 -2.63 9.46 -12.02
N ALA A 111 -1.80 8.45 -12.27
CA ALA A 111 -1.33 8.10 -13.62
C ALA A 111 -2.50 7.81 -14.59
N HIS A 112 -3.67 7.45 -14.06
CA HIS A 112 -4.91 7.20 -14.80
C HIS A 112 -5.79 8.45 -14.94
N GLY A 113 -5.25 9.63 -14.61
CA GLY A 113 -6.00 10.88 -14.57
C GLY A 113 -6.72 11.09 -13.23
N GLN A 114 -7.81 11.84 -13.26
CA GLN A 114 -8.55 12.15 -12.04
C GLN A 114 -9.50 11.00 -11.68
N LEU A 115 -9.33 10.42 -10.50
CA LEU A 115 -10.13 9.30 -10.01
C LEU A 115 -11.01 9.72 -8.82
N PRO A 116 -12.24 9.19 -8.72
CA PRO A 116 -13.08 9.44 -7.55
C PRO A 116 -12.49 8.76 -6.32
N LEU A 117 -12.77 9.33 -5.15
CA LEU A 117 -12.48 8.70 -3.87
C LEU A 117 -13.71 7.97 -3.33
N PRO A 118 -13.54 6.75 -2.77
CA PRO A 118 -12.27 6.01 -2.66
C PRO A 118 -11.78 5.49 -4.03
N ALA A 119 -10.46 5.43 -4.21
CA ALA A 119 -9.87 4.96 -5.46
C ALA A 119 -10.32 3.52 -5.80
N PRO A 120 -10.46 3.14 -7.08
CA PRO A 120 -10.92 1.80 -7.48
C PRO A 120 -10.11 0.65 -6.85
N ALA A 121 -8.78 0.76 -6.79
CA ALA A 121 -7.90 -0.23 -6.16
C ALA A 121 -8.18 -0.40 -4.66
N THR A 122 -8.36 0.72 -3.95
CA THR A 122 -8.78 0.71 -2.54
C THR A 122 -10.11 0.00 -2.35
N LEU A 123 -11.10 0.27 -3.21
CA LEU A 123 -12.42 -0.38 -3.12
C LEU A 123 -12.35 -1.89 -3.36
N GLU A 124 -11.59 -2.34 -4.37
CA GLU A 124 -11.42 -3.78 -4.62
C GLU A 124 -10.75 -4.50 -3.46
N LEU A 125 -9.68 -3.93 -2.88
CA LEU A 125 -9.00 -4.49 -1.73
C LEU A 125 -9.93 -4.65 -0.52
N LEU A 126 -10.68 -3.58 -0.19
CA LEU A 126 -11.60 -3.60 0.93
C LEU A 126 -12.76 -4.59 0.70
N ALA A 127 -13.28 -4.65 -0.53
CA ALA A 127 -14.33 -5.60 -0.90
C ALA A 127 -13.84 -7.05 -0.82
N ALA A 128 -12.64 -7.34 -1.34
CA ALA A 128 -12.04 -8.67 -1.30
C ALA A 128 -11.78 -9.17 0.12
N ALA A 129 -11.41 -8.26 1.03
CA ALA A 129 -11.21 -8.56 2.45
C ALA A 129 -12.53 -8.68 3.24
N GLY A 130 -13.68 -8.29 2.67
CA GLY A 130 -14.93 -8.15 3.40
C GLY A 130 -14.82 -7.13 4.54
N ALA A 131 -13.99 -6.10 4.36
CA ALA A 131 -13.66 -5.14 5.41
C ALA A 131 -14.90 -4.30 5.78
N PRO A 132 -15.22 -4.15 7.08
CA PRO A 132 -16.29 -3.25 7.49
C PRO A 132 -15.90 -1.80 7.18
N THR A 133 -16.85 -1.00 6.69
CA THR A 133 -16.61 0.39 6.31
C THR A 133 -17.60 1.35 6.99
N VAL A 134 -17.19 2.61 7.11
CA VAL A 134 -18.00 3.71 7.67
C VAL A 134 -17.84 4.97 6.82
N PRO A 135 -18.80 5.91 6.85
CA PRO A 135 -18.63 7.21 6.19
C PRO A 135 -17.42 7.96 6.75
N GLY A 136 -16.56 8.48 5.86
CA GLY A 136 -15.41 9.30 6.22
C GLY A 136 -15.80 10.73 6.65
N PRO A 137 -14.92 11.45 7.36
CA PRO A 137 -15.19 12.77 7.92
C PRO A 137 -15.18 13.91 6.90
N GLY A 138 -14.78 13.69 5.65
CA GLY A 138 -14.68 14.74 4.65
C GLY A 138 -13.95 14.32 3.38
N PRO A 139 -13.55 15.30 2.55
CA PRO A 139 -12.87 15.04 1.30
C PRO A 139 -11.40 14.62 1.50
N GLY A 140 -10.85 13.89 0.53
CA GLY A 140 -9.43 13.53 0.48
C GLY A 140 -9.17 12.07 0.84
N GLU A 141 -8.05 11.54 0.35
CA GLU A 141 -7.72 10.12 0.51
C GLU A 141 -7.20 9.84 1.92
N LEU A 142 -8.05 9.25 2.76
CA LEU A 142 -7.67 8.81 4.10
C LEU A 142 -7.12 7.38 4.12
N VAL A 143 -7.44 6.60 3.08
CA VAL A 143 -7.06 5.20 2.93
C VAL A 143 -6.55 5.02 1.52
N THR A 144 -5.22 4.90 1.40
CA THR A 144 -4.54 4.63 0.14
C THR A 144 -4.68 3.14 -0.23
N PRO A 145 -4.46 2.76 -1.51
CA PRO A 145 -4.40 1.35 -1.90
C PRO A 145 -3.39 0.56 -1.05
N THR A 146 -2.21 1.12 -0.77
CA THR A 146 -1.19 0.51 0.09
C THR A 146 -1.71 0.25 1.51
N GLY A 147 -2.38 1.23 2.11
CA GLY A 147 -2.98 1.09 3.43
C GLY A 147 -4.07 0.03 3.47
N ALA A 148 -4.93 -0.04 2.45
CA ALA A 148 -5.96 -1.07 2.34
C ALA A 148 -5.35 -2.47 2.16
N ALA A 149 -4.28 -2.60 1.35
CA ALA A 149 -3.60 -3.87 1.12
C ALA A 149 -2.88 -4.40 2.36
N LEU A 150 -2.36 -3.51 3.22
CA LEU A 150 -1.78 -3.89 4.52
C LEU A 150 -2.82 -4.39 5.53
N LEU A 151 -4.07 -3.94 5.42
CA LEU A 151 -5.17 -4.36 6.30
C LEU A 151 -5.83 -5.68 5.86
N ALA A 152 -5.83 -5.98 4.56
CA ALA A 152 -6.37 -7.20 3.94
C ALA A 152 -5.42 -8.42 4.09
#